data_AF-B5VW48-F1
#
_entry.id   AF-B5VW48-F1
#
_cell.length_a   1.000
_cell.length_b   1.000
_cell.length_c   1.000
_cell.angle_alpha   90.00
_cell.angle_beta   90.00
_cell.angle_gamma   90.00
#
_symmetry.space_group_name_H-M   'P 1'
#
loop_
_entity.id
_entity.type
_entity.pdbx_description
1 polymer ?
#
loop_
_entity_poly.entity_id
_entity_poly.type
_entity_poly.pdbx_seq_one_letter_code
_entity_poly.pdbx_strand_id
1 'polypeptide(L)'
;MKLSQLIDVLNNRFGTDFNQADQLFFDQIVEAAVNTEALQQAAQVNSVNKFGLLFEKIVESLFVERVDQNENIFARYMNDNAFQNVVSEWLLSEVYKRLSDPDNSR
;
A
#
# COMPACT_ATOMS: atom_id res chain seq x y z
N MET A 1 -4.40 17.38 11.93
CA MET A 1 -3.20 17.37 11.07
C MET A 1 -3.56 16.62 9.81
N LYS A 2 -3.25 17.12 8.61
CA LYS A 2 -3.41 16.32 7.38
C LYS A 2 -2.38 15.20 7.47
N LEU A 3 -2.82 13.95 7.39
CA LEU A 3 -1.90 12.82 7.18
C LEU A 3 -1.16 13.14 5.88
N SER A 4 0.17 13.20 5.91
CA SER A 4 0.98 13.39 4.69
C SER A 4 0.61 12.28 3.71
N GLN A 5 0.23 12.66 2.50
CA GLN A 5 -0.16 11.70 1.46
C GLN A 5 1.10 10.97 0.98
N LEU A 6 0.96 9.70 0.56
CA LEU A 6 2.09 8.94 0.02
C LEU A 6 2.72 9.68 -1.16
N ILE A 7 1.90 10.28 -2.03
CA ILE A 7 2.37 11.05 -3.18
C ILE A 7 3.32 12.19 -2.80
N ASP A 8 3.14 12.85 -1.65
CA ASP A 8 4.04 13.92 -1.20
C ASP A 8 5.43 13.36 -0.91
N VAL A 9 5.49 12.19 -0.27
CA VAL A 9 6.75 11.51 0.04
C VAL A 9 7.43 11.05 -1.26
N LEU A 10 6.65 10.49 -2.19
CA LEU A 10 7.18 9.99 -3.46
C LEU A 10 7.71 11.14 -4.34
N ASN A 11 6.95 12.24 -4.46
CA ASN A 11 7.35 13.42 -5.22
C ASN A 11 8.65 14.03 -4.67
N ASN A 12 8.74 14.20 -3.35
CA ASN A 12 9.95 14.74 -2.72
C ASN A 12 11.16 13.83 -2.87
N ARG A 13 10.98 12.50 -2.76
CA ARG A 13 12.09 11.54 -2.73
C ARG A 13 12.57 11.13 -4.12
N PHE A 14 11.66 11.02 -5.09
CA PHE A 14 11.95 10.46 -6.41
C PHE A 14 11.80 11.47 -7.55
N GLY A 15 11.46 12.73 -7.25
CA GLY A 15 11.26 13.78 -8.25
C GLY A 15 10.09 13.48 -9.18
N THR A 16 9.08 12.78 -8.68
CA THR A 16 7.84 12.49 -9.41
C THR A 16 6.89 13.70 -9.37
N ASP A 17 5.88 13.68 -10.24
CA ASP A 17 4.82 14.69 -10.31
C ASP A 17 3.45 14.03 -10.12
N PHE A 18 3.36 13.11 -9.14
CA PHE A 18 2.13 12.43 -8.82
C PHE A 18 1.11 13.40 -8.23
N ASN A 19 -0.14 13.19 -8.61
CA ASN A 19 -1.27 14.01 -8.23
C ASN A 19 -2.32 13.20 -7.44
N GLN A 20 -3.47 13.81 -7.20
CA GLN A 20 -4.53 13.20 -6.40
C GLN A 20 -5.10 11.89 -6.99
N ALA A 21 -5.09 11.72 -8.32
CA ALA A 21 -5.52 10.47 -8.97
C ALA A 21 -4.52 9.33 -8.70
N ASP A 22 -3.22 9.65 -8.62
CA ASP A 22 -2.18 8.70 -8.24
C ASP A 22 -2.31 8.29 -6.76
N GLN A 23 -2.67 9.23 -5.88
CA GLN A 23 -3.01 8.89 -4.50
C GLN A 23 -4.22 7.95 -4.44
N LEU A 24 -5.27 8.20 -5.24
CA LEU A 24 -6.44 7.35 -5.29
C LEU A 24 -6.10 5.92 -5.73
N PHE A 25 -5.13 5.74 -6.63
CA PHE A 25 -4.64 4.42 -7.00
C PHE A 25 -4.08 3.65 -5.78
N PHE A 26 -3.25 4.30 -4.96
CA PHE A 26 -2.74 3.67 -3.73
C PHE A 26 -3.86 3.42 -2.71
N ASP A 27 -4.81 4.34 -2.58
CA ASP A 27 -5.96 4.16 -1.69
C ASP A 27 -6.80 2.94 -2.10
N GLN A 28 -7.00 2.72 -3.40
CA GLN A 28 -7.67 1.52 -3.92
C GLN A 28 -6.91 0.22 -3.64
N ILE A 29 -5.57 0.24 -3.65
CA ILE A 29 -4.76 -0.91 -3.24
C ILE A 29 -4.96 -1.19 -1.74
N VAL A 30 -4.95 -0.15 -0.90
CA VAL A 30 -5.22 -0.30 0.53
C VAL A 30 -6.60 -0.92 0.76
N GLU A 31 -7.64 -0.42 0.10
CA GLU A 31 -8.99 -0.98 0.20
C GLU A 31 -9.04 -2.45 -0.22
N ALA A 32 -8.40 -2.81 -1.33
CA ALA A 32 -8.37 -4.20 -1.78
C ALA A 32 -7.64 -5.12 -0.77
N ALA A 33 -6.52 -4.66 -0.21
CA ALA A 33 -5.76 -5.40 0.79
C ALA A 33 -6.55 -5.57 2.11
N VAL A 34 -7.21 -4.51 2.59
CA VAL A 34 -8.06 -4.55 3.80
C VAL A 34 -9.25 -5.51 3.63
N ASN A 35 -9.77 -5.65 2.42
CA ASN A 35 -10.85 -6.60 2.10
C ASN A 35 -10.36 -8.03 1.82
N THR A 36 -9.06 -8.31 1.97
CA THR A 36 -8.51 -9.65 1.77
C THR A 36 -8.61 -10.46 3.07
N GLU A 37 -9.42 -11.53 3.07
CA GLU A 37 -9.68 -12.36 4.25
C GLU A 37 -8.39 -12.87 4.93
N ALA A 38 -7.41 -13.32 4.13
CA ALA A 38 -6.14 -13.80 4.66
C ALA A 38 -5.36 -12.71 5.42
N LEU A 39 -5.42 -11.45 4.97
CA LEU A 39 -4.79 -10.33 5.67
C LEU A 39 -5.57 -9.96 6.93
N GLN A 40 -6.91 -9.96 6.88
CA GLN A 40 -7.74 -9.73 8.06
C GLN A 40 -7.42 -10.72 9.17
N GLN A 41 -7.39 -12.02 8.86
CA GLN A 41 -7.04 -13.05 9.82
C GLN A 41 -5.61 -12.90 10.33
N ALA A 42 -4.65 -12.63 9.44
CA ALA A 42 -3.26 -12.48 9.83
C ALA A 42 -3.04 -11.28 10.76
N ALA A 43 -3.71 -10.15 10.53
CA ALA A 43 -3.55 -8.93 11.33
C ALA A 43 -4.03 -9.10 12.78
N GLN A 44 -5.03 -9.95 13.02
CA GLN A 44 -5.60 -10.19 14.35
C GLN A 44 -4.67 -10.96 15.29
N VAL A 45 -3.76 -11.78 14.73
CA VAL A 45 -2.95 -12.72 15.52
C VAL A 45 -1.45 -12.51 15.37
N ASN A 46 -1.00 -11.81 14.33
CA ASN A 46 0.41 -11.63 14.03
C ASN A 46 0.90 -10.21 14.38
N SER A 47 2.17 -10.13 14.78
CA SER A 47 2.90 -8.85 14.77
C SER A 47 3.07 -8.35 13.35
N VAL A 48 3.25 -7.03 13.19
CA VAL A 48 3.44 -6.38 11.88
C VAL A 48 4.53 -7.05 11.04
N ASN A 49 5.65 -7.50 11.63
CA ASN A 49 6.73 -8.16 10.90
C ASN A 49 6.30 -9.50 10.28
N LYS A 50 5.51 -10.32 11.00
CA LYS A 50 5.00 -11.60 10.47
C LYS A 50 3.88 -11.38 9.48
N PHE A 51 3.03 -10.38 9.72
CA PHE A 51 2.01 -9.95 8.77
C PHE A 51 2.62 -9.49 7.44
N GLY A 52 3.73 -8.74 7.50
CA GLY A 52 4.48 -8.24 6.33
C GLY A 52 4.84 -9.32 5.32
N LEU A 53 5.23 -10.52 5.76
CA LEU A 53 5.59 -11.62 4.88
C LEU A 53 4.43 -12.12 4.00
N LEU A 54 3.20 -12.06 4.51
CA LEU A 54 2.00 -12.38 3.74
C LEU A 54 1.58 -11.18 2.87
N PHE A 55 1.66 -9.98 3.46
CA PHE A 55 1.32 -8.73 2.79
C PHE A 55 2.13 -8.52 1.50
N GLU A 56 3.44 -8.73 1.54
CA GLU A 56 4.34 -8.58 0.36
C GLU A 56 3.85 -9.37 -0.86
N LYS A 57 3.38 -10.61 -0.64
CA LYS A 57 2.87 -11.45 -1.74
C LYS A 57 1.56 -10.94 -2.30
N ILE A 58 0.69 -10.42 -1.44
CA ILE A 58 -0.64 -9.95 -1.82
C ILE A 58 -0.53 -8.59 -2.52
N VAL A 59 0.28 -7.67 -2.00
CA VAL A 59 0.43 -6.34 -2.60
C VAL A 59 1.00 -6.44 -4.02
N GLU A 60 1.98 -7.30 -4.28
CA GLU A 60 2.50 -7.52 -5.63
C GLU A 60 1.40 -8.01 -6.59
N SER A 61 0.55 -8.95 -6.18
CA SER A 61 -0.61 -9.40 -6.97
C SER A 61 -1.58 -8.25 -7.25
N LEU A 62 -1.87 -7.42 -6.25
CA LEU A 62 -2.78 -6.27 -6.39
C LEU A 62 -2.26 -5.24 -7.40
N PHE A 63 -0.95 -5.03 -7.47
CA PHE A 63 -0.32 -4.20 -8.50
C PHE A 63 -0.44 -4.83 -9.90
N VAL A 64 -0.18 -6.14 -10.03
CA VAL A 64 -0.31 -6.86 -11.31
C VAL A 64 -1.73 -6.80 -11.86
N GLU A 65 -2.74 -7.02 -11.01
CA GLU A 65 -4.16 -6.94 -11.38
C GLU A 65 -4.60 -5.54 -11.84
N ARG A 66 -3.83 -4.50 -11.51
CA ARG A 66 -4.17 -3.09 -11.74
C ARG A 66 -3.15 -2.37 -12.62
N VAL A 67 -2.35 -3.12 -13.39
CA VAL A 67 -1.34 -2.55 -14.27
C VAL A 67 -1.90 -1.45 -15.19
N ASP A 68 -3.08 -1.68 -15.77
CA ASP A 68 -3.73 -0.75 -16.71
C ASP A 68 -4.29 0.51 -16.03
N GLN A 69 -4.43 0.52 -14.70
CA GLN A 69 -5.01 1.66 -13.97
C GLN A 69 -3.98 2.77 -13.72
N ASN A 70 -2.70 2.40 -13.58
CA ASN A 70 -1.61 3.35 -13.45
C ASN A 70 -0.27 2.73 -13.89
N GLU A 71 -0.05 2.68 -15.21
CA GLU A 71 1.14 2.04 -15.80
C GLU A 71 2.46 2.66 -15.31
N ASN A 72 2.49 3.97 -15.04
CA ASN A 72 3.69 4.66 -14.57
C ASN A 72 4.09 4.19 -13.17
N ILE A 73 3.14 4.20 -12.23
CA ILE A 73 3.36 3.73 -10.86
C ILE A 73 3.70 2.25 -10.88
N PHE A 74 2.98 1.44 -11.66
CA PHE A 74 3.27 0.01 -11.81
C PHE A 74 4.71 -0.23 -12.30
N ALA A 75 5.11 0.42 -13.39
CA ALA A 75 6.44 0.26 -13.96
C ALA A 75 7.52 0.65 -12.95
N ARG A 76 7.34 1.76 -12.21
CA ARG A 76 8.27 2.14 -11.13
C ARG A 76 8.28 1.11 -10.00
N TYR A 77 7.12 0.66 -9.54
CA TYR A 77 7.01 -0.32 -8.46
C TYR A 77 7.72 -1.64 -8.79
N MET A 78 7.65 -2.09 -10.06
CA MET A 78 8.29 -3.34 -10.48
C MET A 78 9.78 -3.22 -10.82
N ASN A 79 10.29 -2.03 -11.14
CA ASN A 79 11.65 -1.85 -11.68
C ASN A 79 12.57 -0.98 -10.80
N ASP A 80 12.04 -0.25 -9.82
CA ASP A 80 12.81 0.58 -8.90
C ASP A 80 12.64 0.07 -7.47
N ASN A 81 13.62 -0.71 -6.99
CA ASN A 81 13.60 -1.29 -5.64
C ASN A 81 13.48 -0.24 -4.52
N ALA A 82 14.05 0.96 -4.72
CA ALA A 82 13.95 2.01 -3.70
C ALA A 82 12.52 2.57 -3.65
N PHE A 83 11.88 2.74 -4.81
CA PHE A 83 10.48 3.12 -4.91
C PHE A 83 9.58 2.04 -4.32
N GLN A 84 9.78 0.79 -4.71
CA GLN A 84 9.05 -0.37 -4.22
C GLN A 84 9.07 -0.44 -2.70
N ASN A 85 10.25 -0.35 -2.07
CA ASN A 85 10.38 -0.44 -0.61
C ASN A 85 9.58 0.66 0.10
N VAL A 86 9.63 1.89 -0.38
CA VAL A 86 8.88 3.02 0.24
C VAL A 86 7.37 2.81 0.13
N VAL A 87 6.91 2.39 -1.05
CA VAL A 87 5.48 2.14 -1.29
C VAL A 87 5.01 0.96 -0.46
N SER A 88 5.74 -0.15 -0.46
CA SER A 88 5.40 -1.36 0.30
C SER A 88 5.39 -1.11 1.80
N GLU A 89 6.37 -0.40 2.35
CA GLU A 89 6.41 -0.05 3.78
C GLU A 89 5.22 0.83 4.18
N TRP A 90 4.88 1.82 3.35
CA TRP A 90 3.74 2.70 3.61
C TRP A 90 2.42 1.92 3.56
N LEU A 91 2.20 1.12 2.51
CA LEU A 91 0.99 0.32 2.35
C LEU A 91 0.86 -0.72 3.48
N LEU A 92 1.96 -1.38 3.85
CA LEU A 92 2.01 -2.33 4.96
C LEU A 92 1.54 -1.67 6.25
N SER A 93 2.09 -0.49 6.57
CA SER A 93 1.73 0.25 7.78
C SER A 93 0.26 0.65 7.79
N GLU A 94 -0.25 1.17 6.67
CA GLU A 94 -1.63 1.64 6.56
C GLU A 94 -2.62 0.47 6.64
N VAL A 95 -2.39 -0.61 5.91
CA VAL A 95 -3.25 -1.80 5.90
C VAL A 95 -3.23 -2.49 7.26
N TYR A 96 -2.05 -2.70 7.85
CA TYR A 96 -1.95 -3.33 9.17
C TYR A 96 -2.66 -2.51 10.23
N LYS A 97 -2.49 -1.18 10.23
CA LYS A 97 -3.17 -0.27 11.17
C LYS A 97 -4.69 -0.39 11.05
N ARG A 98 -5.25 -0.37 9.82
CA ARG A 98 -6.70 -0.50 9.61
C ARG A 98 -7.25 -1.85 10.06
N LEU A 99 -6.48 -2.92 9.91
CA LEU A 99 -6.91 -4.28 10.24
C LEU A 99 -6.70 -4.68 11.70
N SER A 100 -5.76 -4.02 12.40
CA SER A 100 -5.42 -4.31 13.80
C SER A 100 -6.11 -3.39 14.81
N ASP A 101 -6.71 -2.28 14.36
CA ASP A 101 -7.44 -1.34 15.22
C ASP A 101 -8.97 -1.59 15.17
N PRO A 102 -9.57 -2.19 16.20
CA PRO A 102 -10.99 -2.53 16.21
C PRO A 102 -11.94 -1.31 16.22
N ASP A 103 -11.46 -0.09 16.52
CA ASP A 103 -12.32 1.10 16.65
C ASP A 103 -12.49 1.91 15.35
N ASN A 104 -11.77 1.59 14.27
CA ASN A 104 -11.88 2.30 12.99
C ASN A 104 -13.01 1.78 12.08
N SER A 105 -13.88 0.91 12.61
CA SER A 105 -15.06 0.33 11.94
C SER A 105 -16.38 1.05 12.26
N ARG A 106 -16.35 2.26 12.85
CA ARG A 106 -17.55 3.02 13.25
C ARG A 106 -17.75 4.30 12.46
#